data_AF-G3AGH7-F1
#
_entry.id   AF-G3AGH7-F1
#
_cell.length_a   1.000
_cell.length_b   1.000
_cell.length_c   1.000
_cell.angle_alpha   90.00
_cell.angle_beta   90.00
_cell.angle_gamma   90.00
#
_symmetry.space_group_name_H-M   'P 1'
#
loop_
_entity.id
_entity.type
_entity.pdbx_description
1 polymer ?
#
loop_
_entity_poly.entity_id
_entity_poly.type
_entity_poly.pdbx_seq_one_letter_code
_entity_poly.pdbx_strand_id
1 'polypeptide(L)'
;MSEPNDNENNPSEDIDATSFASILAGVKRMREQYGGASVTEAVETVPEQASVSEPQPVSIPEPSSITTPRTSPIPSTSSRTTLLKPTAEPLRPYQQPAPVNSTSTSKHSTHRSASIAEILVSKSQTGNPLLKESMMKLTPWKFDSTILSDYYISPTFQILFLSLKYYKIKPEYIWTRLKKWNKGTSVVASQRINDRALRILLVVVDIDGHQEVLRKLSDICIKNDLTMVLAWSFEEAGNYIAMAKQLDNAPSKTISSIKGIRGVDYNSSVVEAFTGIRSVNKTDVSNLLANCKSVKQIVLESCKEDSENMLADIGGLGSTKLRNLRQVFSEPFIYNKQYNQD
;
A
#
# COMPACT_ATOMS: atom_id res chain seq x y z
N MET A 1 56.47 75.46 2.70
CA MET A 1 57.26 74.27 2.31
C MET A 1 57.35 73.38 3.55
N SER A 2 57.31 72.06 3.34
CA SER A 2 57.19 71.00 4.36
C SER A 2 55.77 70.76 4.90
N GLU A 3 55.39 69.49 4.95
CA GLU A 3 54.09 68.92 5.40
C GLU A 3 54.09 68.65 6.92
N PRO A 4 52.94 68.22 7.50
CA PRO A 4 52.72 66.77 7.65
C PRO A 4 51.26 66.27 7.46
N ASN A 5 51.12 64.94 7.36
CA ASN A 5 49.96 64.03 7.57
C ASN A 5 48.63 64.65 8.14
N ASP A 6 47.45 64.22 7.70
CA ASP A 6 46.90 62.92 8.15
C ASP A 6 45.83 62.24 7.26
N ASN A 7 45.82 60.92 7.45
CA ASN A 7 45.02 59.84 6.90
C ASN A 7 43.48 59.96 7.08
N GLU A 8 42.68 59.59 6.06
CA GLU A 8 41.34 59.02 6.32
C GLU A 8 40.87 58.02 5.23
N ASN A 9 40.11 57.01 5.67
CA ASN A 9 39.86 55.77 4.93
C ASN A 9 38.79 55.88 3.83
N ASN A 10 39.01 55.17 2.73
CA ASN A 10 37.98 54.86 1.73
C ASN A 10 37.56 53.38 1.87
N PRO A 11 36.34 53.05 2.34
CA PRO A 11 35.88 51.67 2.41
C PRO A 11 35.35 51.21 1.04
N SER A 12 36.08 50.30 0.41
CA SER A 12 35.59 49.54 -0.74
C SER A 12 34.54 48.52 -0.29
N GLU A 13 33.26 48.77 -0.57
CA GLU A 13 32.21 47.76 -0.41
C GLU A 13 32.29 46.72 -1.54
N ASP A 14 32.82 45.54 -1.23
CA ASP A 14 32.61 44.34 -2.03
C ASP A 14 31.11 43.96 -2.01
N ILE A 15 30.42 44.20 -3.13
CA ILE A 15 29.00 43.83 -3.27
C ILE A 15 28.91 42.32 -3.53
N ASP A 16 28.71 41.55 -2.45
CA ASP A 16 28.54 40.11 -2.51
C ASP A 16 27.32 39.71 -3.37
N ALA A 17 27.59 38.97 -4.44
CA ALA A 17 26.59 38.57 -5.44
C ALA A 17 25.50 37.64 -4.89
N THR A 18 25.68 37.10 -3.67
CA THR A 18 24.68 36.27 -2.97
C THR A 18 23.74 37.06 -2.05
N SER A 19 23.95 38.38 -1.90
CA SER A 19 23.11 39.22 -1.02
C SER A 19 21.68 39.42 -1.57
N PHE A 20 20.69 39.29 -0.69
CA PHE A 20 19.26 39.33 -1.01
C PHE A 20 18.84 40.67 -1.67
N ALA A 21 19.53 41.77 -1.36
CA ALA A 21 19.32 43.09 -1.97
C ALA A 21 19.73 43.12 -3.45
N SER A 22 20.84 42.48 -3.83
CA SER A 22 21.31 42.35 -5.21
C SER A 22 20.34 41.52 -6.05
N ILE A 23 19.76 40.47 -5.47
CA ILE A 23 18.74 39.61 -6.11
C ILE A 23 17.46 40.42 -6.38
N LEU A 24 16.96 41.17 -5.39
CA LEU A 24 15.79 42.04 -5.54
C LEU A 24 16.00 43.13 -6.61
N ALA A 25 17.18 43.75 -6.68
CA ALA A 25 17.52 44.73 -7.70
C ALA A 25 17.58 44.11 -9.12
N GLY A 26 18.10 42.88 -9.25
CA GLY A 26 18.14 42.14 -10.51
C GLY A 26 16.74 41.77 -11.03
N VAL A 27 15.87 41.27 -10.15
CA VAL A 27 14.48 40.92 -10.50
C VAL A 27 13.68 42.16 -10.92
N LYS A 28 13.91 43.31 -10.28
CA LYS A 28 13.28 44.59 -10.67
C LYS A 28 13.66 44.99 -12.11
N ARG A 29 14.95 44.95 -12.46
CA ARG A 29 15.43 45.25 -13.83
C ARG A 29 14.83 44.33 -14.90
N MET A 30 14.71 43.02 -14.62
CA MET A 30 14.07 42.10 -15.58
C MET A 30 12.58 42.40 -15.80
N ARG A 31 11.86 42.82 -14.75
CA ARG A 31 10.44 43.23 -14.88
C ARG A 31 10.30 44.54 -15.68
N GLU A 32 11.25 45.46 -15.57
CA GLU A 32 11.30 46.71 -16.35
C GLU A 32 11.66 46.46 -17.82
N GLN A 33 12.50 45.47 -18.14
CA GLN A 33 12.89 45.15 -19.53
C GLN A 33 11.82 44.43 -20.37
N TYR A 34 10.83 43.78 -19.75
CA TYR A 34 9.82 42.97 -20.44
C TYR A 34 8.37 43.37 -20.12
N GLY A 35 8.17 44.58 -19.56
CA GLY A 35 6.93 44.97 -18.89
C GLY A 35 6.25 46.26 -19.38
N GLY A 36 5.91 46.33 -20.67
CA GLY A 36 4.78 47.17 -21.14
C GLY A 36 5.12 48.48 -21.86
N ALA A 37 4.60 48.60 -23.09
CA ALA A 37 4.32 49.88 -23.74
C ALA A 37 3.05 49.74 -24.60
N SER A 38 2.03 50.53 -24.27
CA SER A 38 0.79 50.70 -25.05
C SER A 38 1.03 51.56 -26.29
N VAL A 39 0.34 51.25 -27.40
CA VAL A 39 0.29 52.12 -28.58
C VAL A 39 -1.15 52.34 -29.02
N THR A 40 -1.61 53.58 -28.94
CA THR A 40 -2.60 54.21 -29.82
C THR A 40 -1.79 55.13 -30.77
N GLU A 41 -2.21 55.53 -31.97
CA GLU A 41 -3.56 55.71 -32.53
C GLU A 41 -3.48 55.83 -34.08
N ALA A 42 -4.45 55.32 -34.84
CA ALA A 42 -4.79 55.76 -36.21
C ALA A 42 -6.14 55.14 -36.66
N VAL A 43 -6.92 55.86 -37.47
CA VAL A 43 -8.35 55.61 -37.73
C VAL A 43 -8.61 55.31 -39.22
N GLU A 44 -9.46 54.32 -39.53
CA GLU A 44 -10.40 54.42 -40.68
C GLU A 44 -11.58 53.40 -40.68
N THR A 45 -12.81 53.94 -40.63
CA THR A 45 -14.10 53.40 -41.15
C THR A 45 -14.77 52.11 -40.59
N VAL A 46 -16.09 52.04 -40.82
CA VAL A 46 -17.21 51.31 -40.16
C VAL A 46 -18.11 50.72 -41.30
N PRO A 47 -19.01 49.69 -41.16
CA PRO A 47 -19.65 49.02 -40.00
C PRO A 47 -19.52 47.46 -40.02
N GLU A 48 -20.34 46.55 -39.44
CA GLU A 48 -21.56 46.55 -38.57
C GLU A 48 -21.73 45.20 -37.80
N GLN A 49 -22.61 45.15 -36.78
CA GLN A 49 -23.30 43.98 -36.17
C GLN A 49 -22.45 42.80 -35.55
N ALA A 50 -22.81 42.14 -34.44
CA ALA A 50 -23.92 42.28 -33.47
C ALA A 50 -23.54 41.73 -32.05
N SER A 51 -24.45 41.91 -31.09
CA SER A 51 -24.33 41.75 -29.62
C SER A 51 -24.04 40.36 -29.02
N VAL A 52 -23.53 40.32 -27.76
CA VAL A 52 -24.18 39.73 -26.53
C VAL A 52 -23.35 40.06 -25.26
N SER A 53 -23.99 40.09 -24.08
CA SER A 53 -23.54 40.74 -22.83
C SER A 53 -22.78 39.88 -21.80
N GLU A 54 -22.12 40.54 -20.83
CA GLU A 54 -21.40 39.98 -19.66
C GLU A 54 -22.22 40.11 -18.34
N PRO A 55 -22.10 39.20 -17.34
CA PRO A 55 -22.87 39.24 -16.08
C PRO A 55 -22.16 39.90 -14.88
N GLN A 56 -22.94 40.42 -13.91
CA GLN A 56 -22.46 40.98 -12.63
C GLN A 56 -22.62 40.01 -11.43
N PRO A 57 -21.85 40.19 -10.33
CA PRO A 57 -21.88 39.31 -9.14
C PRO A 57 -22.95 39.68 -8.11
N VAL A 58 -23.36 38.71 -7.27
CA VAL A 58 -24.38 38.87 -6.21
C VAL A 58 -23.77 38.63 -4.82
N SER A 59 -24.33 39.31 -3.81
CA SER A 59 -23.81 39.53 -2.46
C SER A 59 -24.27 38.52 -1.39
N ILE A 60 -23.57 38.56 -0.24
CA ILE A 60 -23.82 37.77 0.98
C ILE A 60 -24.51 38.66 2.04
N PRO A 61 -25.44 38.13 2.88
CA PRO A 61 -25.89 38.79 4.11
C PRO A 61 -25.56 38.04 5.42
N GLU A 62 -25.46 38.81 6.50
CA GLU A 62 -25.12 38.43 7.89
C GLU A 62 -26.36 38.05 8.77
N PRO A 63 -26.18 37.56 10.03
CA PRO A 63 -27.24 36.96 10.84
C PRO A 63 -28.03 37.93 11.73
N SER A 64 -29.11 37.44 12.37
CA SER A 64 -29.89 38.15 13.40
C SER A 64 -30.55 37.19 14.41
N SER A 65 -30.99 37.73 15.56
CA SER A 65 -30.98 37.04 16.86
C SER A 65 -32.33 36.57 17.43
N ILE A 66 -32.31 35.42 18.13
CA ILE A 66 -33.01 35.03 19.38
C ILE A 66 -34.48 35.46 19.60
N THR A 67 -35.38 34.46 19.77
CA THR A 67 -36.39 34.40 20.86
C THR A 67 -36.71 32.94 21.24
N THR A 68 -36.95 32.64 22.52
CA THR A 68 -37.43 31.32 23.04
C THR A 68 -38.97 31.31 23.21
N PRO A 69 -39.64 30.13 23.34
CA PRO A 69 -39.96 29.68 24.71
C PRO A 69 -40.19 28.16 24.97
N ARG A 70 -39.91 27.77 26.22
CA ARG A 70 -40.69 26.86 27.12
C ARG A 70 -41.08 25.44 26.67
N THR A 71 -40.44 24.44 27.31
CA THR A 71 -40.81 23.02 27.31
C THR A 71 -41.74 22.66 28.48
N SER A 72 -42.69 21.74 28.25
CA SER A 72 -43.49 21.05 29.30
C SER A 72 -43.18 19.53 29.28
N PRO A 73 -43.19 18.82 30.42
CA PRO A 73 -42.75 17.42 30.49
C PRO A 73 -43.85 16.41 30.14
N ILE A 74 -43.45 15.29 29.53
CA ILE A 74 -44.29 14.09 29.31
C ILE A 74 -43.80 12.97 30.25
N PRO A 75 -44.68 12.23 30.94
CA PRO A 75 -44.28 11.19 31.87
C PRO A 75 -43.85 9.89 31.19
N SER A 76 -42.99 9.15 31.87
CA SER A 76 -42.41 7.88 31.43
C SER A 76 -43.24 6.66 31.85
N THR A 77 -43.64 5.82 30.90
CA THR A 77 -43.99 4.42 31.17
C THR A 77 -43.74 3.54 29.94
N SER A 78 -42.70 2.70 30.00
CA SER A 78 -42.49 1.60 29.05
C SER A 78 -42.29 0.30 29.82
N SER A 79 -43.25 -0.60 29.72
CA SER A 79 -43.23 -1.92 30.37
C SER A 79 -42.16 -2.82 29.75
N ARG A 80 -41.27 -3.33 30.59
CA ARG A 80 -40.19 -4.25 30.19
C ARG A 80 -40.70 -5.70 30.15
N THR A 81 -41.28 -6.12 29.02
CA THR A 81 -41.67 -7.52 28.82
C THR A 81 -40.43 -8.38 28.56
N THR A 82 -39.97 -9.11 29.58
CA THR A 82 -38.87 -10.08 29.45
C THR A 82 -39.35 -11.35 28.76
N LEU A 83 -38.86 -11.63 27.55
CA LEU A 83 -39.08 -12.92 26.89
C LEU A 83 -38.26 -14.01 27.62
N LEU A 84 -38.88 -15.15 27.93
CA LEU A 84 -38.25 -16.25 28.66
C LEU A 84 -37.64 -17.30 27.72
N LYS A 85 -36.43 -17.76 28.08
CA LYS A 85 -35.68 -18.95 27.60
C LYS A 85 -35.24 -19.00 26.12
N PRO A 86 -33.92 -19.15 25.85
CA PRO A 86 -33.40 -19.62 24.57
C PRO A 86 -33.65 -21.14 24.39
N THR A 87 -34.20 -21.54 23.25
CA THR A 87 -34.41 -22.96 22.88
C THR A 87 -33.22 -23.51 22.07
N ALA A 88 -32.01 -23.33 22.60
CA ALA A 88 -30.79 -23.91 22.04
C ALA A 88 -29.86 -24.34 23.18
N GLU A 89 -29.47 -25.61 23.22
CA GLU A 89 -28.43 -26.06 24.14
C GLU A 89 -27.08 -25.45 23.74
N PRO A 90 -26.39 -24.73 24.63
CA PRO A 90 -25.04 -24.28 24.35
C PRO A 90 -24.10 -25.49 24.40
N LEU A 91 -23.56 -25.88 23.24
CA LEU A 91 -22.42 -26.80 23.16
C LEU A 91 -21.29 -26.24 24.04
N ARG A 92 -20.86 -27.03 25.04
CA ARG A 92 -19.84 -26.61 26.00
C ARG A 92 -18.54 -26.26 25.25
N PRO A 93 -17.88 -25.13 25.57
CA PRO A 93 -16.50 -24.92 25.16
C PRO A 93 -15.65 -26.08 25.65
N TYR A 94 -14.81 -26.63 24.77
CA TYR A 94 -13.91 -27.73 25.10
C TYR A 94 -12.93 -27.27 26.18
N GLN A 95 -13.13 -27.71 27.42
CA GLN A 95 -12.28 -27.35 28.54
C GLN A 95 -10.91 -28.02 28.36
N GLN A 96 -9.93 -27.27 27.86
CA GLN A 96 -8.53 -27.65 28.02
C GLN A 96 -8.21 -27.65 29.52
N PRO A 97 -7.61 -28.72 30.06
CA PRO A 97 -7.19 -28.74 31.46
C PRO A 97 -6.11 -27.68 31.67
N ALA A 98 -6.21 -26.94 32.78
CA ALA A 98 -5.21 -25.94 33.16
C ALA A 98 -3.83 -26.59 33.36
N PRO A 99 -2.73 -25.88 33.05
CA PRO A 99 -1.39 -26.40 33.26
C PRO A 99 -1.12 -26.55 34.76
N VAL A 100 -0.93 -27.79 35.21
CA VAL A 100 -0.38 -28.07 36.54
C VAL A 100 1.07 -27.61 36.59
N ASN A 101 1.40 -26.77 37.59
CA ASN A 101 2.78 -26.44 37.89
C ASN A 101 3.51 -27.69 38.39
N SER A 102 4.22 -28.36 37.49
CA SER A 102 5.10 -29.48 37.80
C SER A 102 6.48 -29.21 37.20
N THR A 103 7.43 -28.89 38.08
CA THR A 103 8.83 -28.61 37.74
C THR A 103 9.50 -29.86 37.18
N SER A 104 9.58 -29.98 35.86
CA SER A 104 10.41 -30.99 35.21
C SER A 104 11.08 -30.43 33.95
N THR A 105 12.41 -30.56 33.91
CA THR A 105 13.25 -30.04 32.83
C THR A 105 13.12 -30.88 31.57
N SER A 106 12.27 -30.47 30.61
CA SER A 106 12.30 -31.00 29.25
C SER A 106 12.80 -29.93 28.26
N LYS A 107 13.94 -30.20 27.63
CA LYS A 107 14.54 -29.31 26.63
C LYS A 107 13.83 -29.47 25.29
N HIS A 108 12.61 -28.95 25.17
CA HIS A 108 12.03 -28.70 23.84
C HIS A 108 12.71 -27.49 23.20
N SER A 109 13.87 -27.76 22.60
CA SER A 109 14.50 -26.90 21.61
C SER A 109 13.56 -26.79 20.41
N THR A 110 12.68 -25.78 20.44
CA THR A 110 12.16 -25.24 19.19
C THR A 110 13.37 -24.74 18.41
N HIS A 111 13.56 -25.23 17.18
CA HIS A 111 14.57 -24.70 16.26
C HIS A 111 14.15 -23.30 15.79
N ARG A 112 14.17 -22.33 16.71
CA ARG A 112 14.39 -20.93 16.37
C ARG A 112 15.81 -20.86 15.84
N SER A 113 15.97 -21.03 14.53
CA SER A 113 17.18 -20.62 13.83
C SER A 113 17.47 -19.19 14.27
N ALA A 114 18.59 -18.97 14.96
CA ALA A 114 18.95 -17.63 15.44
C ALA A 114 19.00 -16.70 14.23
N SER A 115 18.02 -15.80 14.12
CA SER A 115 17.97 -14.80 13.07
C SER A 115 19.22 -13.94 13.21
N ILE A 116 20.12 -14.01 12.22
CA ILE A 116 21.37 -13.25 12.27
C ILE A 116 21.00 -11.78 12.46
N ALA A 117 21.54 -11.12 13.48
CA ALA A 117 21.17 -9.73 13.81
C ALA A 117 21.58 -8.74 12.70
N GLU A 118 22.55 -9.15 11.89
CA GLU A 118 23.23 -8.39 10.85
C GLU A 118 23.01 -9.07 9.48
N ILE A 119 22.99 -8.30 8.40
CA ILE A 119 23.04 -8.85 7.04
C ILE A 119 24.49 -9.24 6.72
N LEU A 120 24.72 -10.45 6.22
CA LEU A 120 26.04 -10.83 5.72
C LEU A 120 26.13 -10.43 4.24
N VAL A 121 27.19 -9.70 3.88
CA VAL A 121 27.42 -9.16 2.54
C VAL A 121 28.64 -9.84 1.95
N SER A 122 28.57 -10.28 0.70
CA SER A 122 29.70 -10.95 0.06
C SER A 122 30.81 -9.94 -0.20
N LYS A 123 32.08 -10.35 -0.01
CA LYS A 123 33.23 -9.50 -0.40
C LYS A 123 33.21 -9.11 -1.88
N SER A 124 32.50 -9.83 -2.75
CA SER A 124 32.29 -9.43 -4.16
C SER A 124 31.42 -8.18 -4.33
N GLN A 125 30.68 -7.75 -3.30
CA GLN A 125 29.87 -6.53 -3.28
C GLN A 125 30.60 -5.32 -2.67
N THR A 126 31.91 -5.46 -2.39
CA THR A 126 32.74 -4.34 -1.92
C THR A 126 32.73 -3.21 -2.95
N GLY A 127 32.34 -2.00 -2.53
CA GLY A 127 32.25 -0.83 -3.39
C GLY A 127 30.92 -0.64 -4.12
N ASN A 128 29.95 -1.55 -3.98
CA ASN A 128 28.61 -1.37 -4.54
C ASN A 128 27.91 -0.13 -3.90
N PRO A 129 27.44 0.87 -4.68
CA PRO A 129 26.88 2.11 -4.14
C PRO A 129 25.63 1.89 -3.26
N LEU A 130 24.90 0.78 -3.45
CA LEU A 130 23.74 0.46 -2.62
C LEU A 130 24.07 0.31 -1.13
N LEU A 131 25.34 0.04 -0.78
CA LEU A 131 25.81 -0.03 0.61
C LEU A 131 25.99 1.34 1.28
N LYS A 132 26.10 2.42 0.49
CA LYS A 132 26.42 3.78 0.96
C LYS A 132 25.20 4.71 0.96
N GLU A 133 24.40 4.64 -0.11
CA GLU A 133 23.41 5.66 -0.46
C GLU A 133 21.97 5.26 -0.08
N SER A 134 21.75 4.05 0.44
CA SER A 134 20.42 3.52 0.78
C SER A 134 20.21 3.33 2.30
N MET A 135 19.02 2.84 2.69
CA MET A 135 18.73 2.35 4.04
C MET A 135 19.69 1.25 4.55
N MET A 136 20.51 0.64 3.68
CA MET A 136 21.63 -0.22 4.10
C MET A 136 22.64 0.51 4.99
N LYS A 137 22.79 1.85 4.89
CA LYS A 137 23.63 2.64 5.80
C LYS A 137 23.15 2.58 7.25
N LEU A 138 21.83 2.44 7.46
CA LEU A 138 21.20 2.38 8.79
C LEU A 138 20.99 0.93 9.28
N THR A 139 21.17 -0.06 8.40
CA THR A 139 20.92 -1.47 8.69
C THR A 139 22.23 -2.15 9.07
N PRO A 140 22.33 -2.90 10.18
CA PRO A 140 23.56 -3.61 10.53
C PRO A 140 23.95 -4.64 9.46
N TRP A 141 25.16 -4.54 8.93
CA TRP A 141 25.71 -5.51 7.98
C TRP A 141 27.23 -5.63 8.12
N LYS A 142 27.77 -6.79 7.72
CA LYS A 142 29.23 -7.05 7.68
C LYS A 142 29.64 -7.86 6.46
N PHE A 143 30.90 -7.75 6.07
CA PHE A 143 31.46 -8.57 4.99
C PHE A 143 31.76 -10.00 5.47
N ASP A 144 31.36 -10.97 4.66
CA ASP A 144 31.68 -12.39 4.82
C ASP A 144 32.19 -12.96 3.49
N SER A 145 33.19 -13.85 3.55
CA SER A 145 33.73 -14.57 2.39
C SER A 145 33.25 -16.03 2.28
N THR A 146 32.52 -16.53 3.27
CA THR A 146 31.95 -17.88 3.29
C THR A 146 30.59 -17.95 2.58
N ILE A 147 29.87 -16.82 2.50
CA ILE A 147 28.54 -16.80 1.90
C ILE A 147 28.57 -16.96 0.37
N LEU A 148 27.60 -17.73 -0.15
CA LEU A 148 27.50 -18.03 -1.57
C LEU A 148 26.64 -17.02 -2.34
N SER A 149 25.65 -16.40 -1.69
CA SER A 149 24.83 -15.31 -2.22
C SER A 149 25.61 -13.98 -2.24
N ASP A 150 24.98 -12.89 -2.67
CA ASP A 150 25.56 -11.54 -2.58
C ASP A 150 25.18 -10.86 -1.26
N TYR A 151 23.93 -11.06 -0.84
CA TYR A 151 23.39 -10.66 0.45
C TYR A 151 22.71 -11.87 1.09
N TYR A 152 22.99 -12.11 2.37
CA TYR A 152 22.43 -13.22 3.14
C TYR A 152 21.76 -12.64 4.39
N ILE A 153 20.45 -12.82 4.47
CA ILE A 153 19.58 -12.19 5.49
C ILE A 153 19.29 -13.20 6.61
N SER A 154 18.96 -14.43 6.22
CA SER A 154 18.74 -15.58 7.10
C SER A 154 18.93 -16.89 6.31
N PRO A 155 18.99 -18.07 6.96
CA PRO A 155 19.05 -19.34 6.25
C PRO A 155 17.93 -19.50 5.22
N THR A 156 16.74 -18.97 5.53
CA THR A 156 15.54 -18.99 4.70
C THR A 156 15.38 -17.81 3.76
N PHE A 157 16.31 -16.83 3.73
CA PHE A 157 16.18 -15.65 2.86
C PHE A 157 17.56 -15.19 2.36
N GLN A 158 17.79 -15.38 1.06
CA GLN A 158 19.06 -15.11 0.38
C GLN A 158 18.83 -14.37 -0.93
N ILE A 159 19.72 -13.42 -1.25
CA ILE A 159 19.60 -12.54 -2.42
C ILE A 159 20.90 -12.58 -3.25
N LEU A 160 20.78 -12.84 -4.55
CA LEU A 160 21.80 -12.52 -5.56
C LEU A 160 21.52 -11.14 -6.16
N PHE A 161 22.59 -10.42 -6.50
CA PHE A 161 22.52 -9.07 -7.08
C PHE A 161 23.06 -9.04 -8.50
N LEU A 162 22.35 -8.36 -9.40
CA LEU A 162 22.74 -8.20 -10.79
C LEU A 162 22.37 -6.81 -11.33
N SER A 163 23.33 -6.09 -11.90
CA SER A 163 23.03 -4.92 -12.76
C SER A 163 22.85 -5.40 -14.20
N LEU A 164 21.88 -4.84 -14.91
CA LEU A 164 21.64 -5.18 -16.32
C LEU A 164 22.77 -4.70 -17.24
N LYS A 165 23.41 -3.57 -16.90
CA LYS A 165 24.63 -3.07 -17.56
C LYS A 165 25.77 -4.06 -17.41
N TYR A 166 25.95 -4.65 -16.23
CA TYR A 166 26.93 -5.72 -16.03
C TYR A 166 26.56 -7.00 -16.79
N TYR A 167 25.28 -7.40 -16.77
CA TYR A 167 24.80 -8.58 -17.51
C TYR A 167 25.04 -8.47 -19.02
N LYS A 168 24.85 -7.29 -19.63
CA LYS A 168 25.19 -7.04 -21.04
C LYS A 168 26.67 -7.30 -21.35
N ILE A 169 27.58 -7.03 -20.40
CA ILE A 169 29.03 -7.23 -20.57
C ILE A 169 29.44 -8.69 -20.29
N LYS A 170 28.80 -9.34 -19.30
CA LYS A 170 29.14 -10.71 -18.86
C LYS A 170 27.87 -11.56 -18.60
N PRO A 171 27.18 -12.05 -19.64
CA PRO A 171 25.99 -12.89 -19.46
C PRO A 171 26.28 -14.21 -18.72
N GLU A 172 27.46 -14.80 -18.92
CA GLU A 172 27.91 -16.04 -18.25
C GLU A 172 28.09 -15.92 -16.72
N TYR A 173 28.11 -14.69 -16.20
CA TYR A 173 28.25 -14.45 -14.76
C TYR A 173 27.09 -15.05 -13.96
N ILE A 174 25.84 -14.89 -14.43
CA ILE A 174 24.67 -15.36 -13.66
C ILE A 174 24.66 -16.89 -13.54
N TRP A 175 24.96 -17.61 -14.63
CA TRP A 175 25.08 -19.06 -14.64
C TRP A 175 26.18 -19.56 -13.70
N THR A 176 27.32 -18.87 -13.68
CA THR A 176 28.43 -19.20 -12.79
C THR A 176 28.11 -18.95 -11.32
N ARG A 177 27.42 -17.84 -10.99
CA ARG A 177 26.95 -17.56 -9.62
C ARG A 177 25.88 -18.54 -9.18
N LEU A 178 24.89 -18.82 -10.03
CA LEU A 178 23.78 -19.73 -9.77
C LEU A 178 24.26 -21.17 -9.58
N LYS A 179 25.22 -21.65 -10.39
CA LYS A 179 25.87 -22.96 -10.18
C LYS A 179 26.62 -23.07 -8.86
N LYS A 180 27.15 -21.97 -8.31
CA LYS A 180 27.75 -21.92 -6.97
C LYS A 180 26.68 -21.89 -5.87
N TRP A 181 25.64 -21.06 -6.02
CA TRP A 181 24.54 -20.89 -5.06
C TRP A 181 23.59 -22.09 -4.98
N ASN A 182 23.51 -22.89 -6.05
CA ASN A 182 22.77 -24.16 -6.07
C ASN A 182 23.58 -25.34 -5.48
N LYS A 183 24.69 -25.08 -4.79
CA LYS A 183 25.42 -26.10 -3.99
C LYS A 183 24.89 -26.24 -2.55
N GLY A 184 23.97 -25.37 -2.15
CA GLY A 184 23.36 -25.35 -0.80
C GLY A 184 23.31 -23.93 -0.25
N THR A 185 22.85 -23.79 0.99
CA THR A 185 23.12 -22.58 1.77
C THR A 185 24.58 -22.61 2.22
N SER A 186 25.21 -21.46 2.53
CA SER A 186 26.62 -21.43 2.95
C SER A 186 26.93 -22.17 4.26
N VAL A 187 25.88 -22.64 4.96
CA VAL A 187 25.97 -23.34 6.25
C VAL A 187 25.79 -24.85 6.10
N VAL A 188 25.16 -25.34 5.01
CA VAL A 188 24.91 -26.78 4.78
C VAL A 188 25.10 -27.14 3.31
N ALA A 189 26.22 -27.80 3.00
CA ALA A 189 26.57 -28.24 1.64
C ALA A 189 25.84 -29.51 1.15
N SER A 190 24.92 -30.07 1.94
CA SER A 190 24.43 -31.44 1.78
C SER A 190 22.92 -31.61 2.05
N GLN A 191 22.06 -30.87 1.34
CA GLN A 191 20.67 -31.30 1.04
C GLN A 191 20.00 -30.34 0.05
N ARG A 192 19.92 -30.73 -1.23
CA ARG A 192 19.17 -29.97 -2.26
C ARG A 192 17.65 -30.08 -2.17
N ILE A 193 17.13 -31.03 -1.38
CA ILE A 193 15.77 -31.55 -1.58
C ILE A 193 14.70 -30.77 -0.78
N ASN A 194 15.06 -30.08 0.31
CA ASN A 194 14.09 -29.38 1.18
C ASN A 194 14.66 -28.12 1.87
N ASP A 195 15.62 -27.44 1.23
CA ASP A 195 15.99 -26.06 1.59
C ASP A 195 14.81 -25.13 1.24
N ARG A 196 13.96 -24.81 2.23
CA ARG A 196 12.78 -23.92 2.06
C ARG A 196 13.15 -22.43 2.01
N ALA A 197 14.35 -22.07 1.54
CA ALA A 197 14.76 -20.68 1.44
C ALA A 197 14.12 -19.95 0.27
N LEU A 198 13.62 -18.75 0.55
CA LEU A 198 13.30 -17.75 -0.44
C LEU A 198 14.61 -17.27 -1.10
N ARG A 199 14.74 -17.56 -2.39
CA ARG A 199 15.87 -17.20 -3.25
C ARG A 199 15.44 -16.06 -4.18
N ILE A 200 16.00 -14.87 -3.95
CA ILE A 200 15.71 -13.69 -4.78
C ILE A 200 16.87 -13.36 -5.72
N LEU A 201 16.56 -13.08 -6.99
CA LEU A 201 17.44 -12.36 -7.90
C LEU A 201 16.99 -10.88 -7.92
N LEU A 202 17.77 -10.02 -7.26
CA LEU A 202 17.56 -8.58 -7.25
C LEU A 202 18.30 -7.96 -8.44
N VAL A 203 17.55 -7.36 -9.36
CA VAL A 203 18.04 -6.83 -10.63
C VAL A 203 17.91 -5.31 -10.65
N VAL A 204 19.03 -4.61 -10.84
CA VAL A 204 19.03 -3.15 -11.08
C VAL A 204 18.92 -2.88 -12.57
N VAL A 205 17.90 -2.13 -12.96
CA VAL A 205 17.60 -1.72 -14.34
C VAL A 205 18.34 -0.43 -14.68
N ASP A 206 19.64 -0.56 -14.95
CA ASP A 206 20.57 0.54 -15.25
C ASP A 206 20.90 0.66 -16.76
N ILE A 207 19.96 0.27 -17.63
CA ILE A 207 20.08 0.33 -19.10
C ILE A 207 18.74 0.67 -19.77
N ASP A 208 18.84 1.28 -20.95
CA ASP A 208 17.75 1.34 -21.92
C ASP A 208 17.55 -0.01 -22.64
N GLY A 209 16.34 -0.24 -23.14
CA GLY A 209 15.98 -1.44 -23.90
C GLY A 209 16.02 -2.72 -23.06
N HIS A 210 15.69 -2.64 -21.77
CA HIS A 210 15.77 -3.74 -20.81
C HIS A 210 14.81 -4.92 -21.11
N GLN A 211 13.77 -4.73 -21.92
CA GLN A 211 12.68 -5.70 -22.12
C GLN A 211 13.14 -7.13 -22.48
N GLU A 212 13.93 -7.29 -23.55
CA GLU A 212 14.40 -8.63 -23.98
C GLU A 212 15.44 -9.22 -23.02
N VAL A 213 16.18 -8.38 -22.30
CA VAL A 213 17.12 -8.83 -21.25
C VAL A 213 16.36 -9.38 -20.05
N LEU A 214 15.35 -8.65 -19.58
CA LEU A 214 14.47 -9.09 -18.50
C LEU A 214 13.69 -10.34 -18.88
N ARG A 215 13.20 -10.46 -20.12
CA ARG A 215 12.55 -11.67 -20.62
C ARG A 215 13.45 -12.91 -20.52
N LYS A 216 14.73 -12.79 -20.90
CA LYS A 216 15.72 -13.87 -20.74
C LYS A 216 16.03 -14.18 -19.27
N LEU A 217 16.16 -13.16 -18.42
CA LEU A 217 16.37 -13.35 -16.98
C LEU A 217 15.16 -14.00 -16.31
N SER A 218 13.93 -13.66 -16.69
CA SER A 218 12.71 -14.31 -16.20
C SER A 218 12.69 -15.82 -16.47
N ASP A 219 13.07 -16.24 -17.68
CA ASP A 219 13.20 -17.66 -18.04
C ASP A 219 14.25 -18.39 -17.18
N ILE A 220 15.39 -17.74 -16.91
CA ILE A 220 16.42 -18.25 -15.99
C ILE A 220 15.86 -18.39 -14.56
N CYS A 221 15.13 -17.39 -14.07
CA CYS A 221 14.53 -17.39 -12.74
C CYS A 221 13.51 -18.52 -12.57
N ILE A 222 12.58 -18.68 -13.51
CA ILE A 222 11.57 -19.75 -13.50
C ILE A 222 12.24 -21.14 -13.50
N LYS A 223 13.26 -21.34 -14.35
CA LYS A 223 13.98 -22.62 -14.45
C LYS A 223 14.82 -22.99 -13.21
N ASN A 224 15.05 -22.05 -12.30
CA ASN A 224 15.92 -22.25 -11.13
C ASN A 224 15.23 -21.92 -9.79
N ASP A 225 13.89 -21.82 -9.79
CA ASP A 225 13.07 -21.50 -8.60
C ASP A 225 13.53 -20.21 -7.88
N LEU A 226 13.74 -19.14 -8.67
CA LEU A 226 14.11 -17.81 -8.18
C LEU A 226 12.96 -16.83 -8.34
N THR A 227 12.72 -16.01 -7.31
CA THR A 227 11.87 -14.83 -7.44
C THR A 227 12.71 -13.67 -7.97
N MET A 228 12.34 -13.09 -9.11
CA MET A 228 13.00 -11.88 -9.62
C MET A 228 12.36 -10.63 -9.02
N VAL A 229 13.18 -9.72 -8.50
CA VAL A 229 12.76 -8.39 -8.03
C VAL A 229 13.53 -7.35 -8.82
N LEU A 230 12.82 -6.35 -9.35
CA LEU A 230 13.41 -5.26 -10.13
C LEU A 230 13.55 -4.01 -9.25
N ALA A 231 14.65 -3.28 -9.42
CA ALA A 231 14.88 -1.95 -8.89
C ALA A 231 15.37 -1.02 -10.01
N TRP A 232 14.90 0.21 -10.02
CA TRP A 232 15.26 1.26 -11.00
C TRP A 232 16.44 2.12 -10.53
N SER A 233 16.86 1.98 -9.27
CA SER A 233 18.09 2.58 -8.76
C SER A 233 18.85 1.66 -7.79
N PHE A 234 20.13 1.95 -7.56
CA PHE A 234 20.93 1.29 -6.51
C PHE A 234 20.41 1.62 -5.11
N GLU A 235 19.88 2.82 -4.90
CA GLU A 235 19.24 3.22 -3.64
C GLU A 235 18.03 2.32 -3.34
N GLU A 236 17.12 2.17 -4.31
CA GLU A 236 15.92 1.34 -4.21
C GLU A 236 16.29 -0.13 -3.95
N ALA A 237 17.29 -0.66 -4.66
CA ALA A 237 17.81 -2.01 -4.44
C ALA A 237 18.31 -2.22 -3.00
N GLY A 238 19.03 -1.24 -2.43
CA GLY A 238 19.46 -1.28 -1.04
C GLY A 238 18.31 -1.15 -0.05
N ASN A 239 17.31 -0.32 -0.35
CA ASN A 239 16.09 -0.19 0.46
C ASN A 239 15.30 -1.52 0.51
N TYR A 240 15.23 -2.26 -0.60
CA TYR A 240 14.63 -3.60 -0.62
C TYR A 240 15.39 -4.61 0.24
N ILE A 241 16.73 -4.60 0.24
CA ILE A 241 17.54 -5.50 1.09
C ILE A 241 17.34 -5.15 2.58
N ALA A 242 17.31 -3.86 2.93
CA ALA A 242 17.03 -3.40 4.29
C ALA A 242 15.62 -3.78 4.77
N MET A 243 14.60 -3.55 3.93
CA MET A 243 13.21 -3.91 4.23
C MET A 243 13.03 -5.44 4.35
N ALA A 244 13.68 -6.22 3.48
CA ALA A 244 13.70 -7.68 3.56
C ALA A 244 14.21 -8.17 4.92
N LYS A 245 15.24 -7.51 5.50
CA LYS A 245 15.71 -7.85 6.86
C LYS A 245 14.72 -7.47 7.96
N GLN A 246 14.01 -6.35 7.83
CA GLN A 246 12.97 -5.96 8.78
C GLN A 246 11.79 -6.94 8.78
N LEU A 247 11.40 -7.45 7.60
CA LEU A 247 10.35 -8.44 7.44
C LEU A 247 10.75 -9.83 8.00
N ASP A 248 12.00 -10.25 7.78
CA ASP A 248 12.60 -11.48 8.35
C ASP A 248 12.60 -11.45 9.89
N ASN A 249 12.87 -10.29 10.49
CA ASN A 249 12.84 -10.09 11.94
C ASN A 249 11.42 -10.06 12.55
N ALA A 250 10.37 -9.82 11.74
CA ALA A 250 8.99 -9.60 12.22
C ALA A 250 7.93 -10.44 11.47
N PRO A 251 8.09 -11.77 11.35
CA PRO A 251 7.26 -12.60 10.48
C PRO A 251 5.77 -12.60 10.88
N SER A 252 5.43 -12.40 12.15
CA SER A 252 4.04 -12.31 12.60
C SER A 252 3.30 -11.07 12.07
N LYS A 253 3.99 -9.93 11.89
CA LYS A 253 3.44 -8.73 11.25
C LYS A 253 3.20 -8.99 9.76
N THR A 254 4.19 -9.55 9.07
CA THR A 254 4.13 -9.91 7.64
C THR A 254 3.00 -10.91 7.34
N ILE A 255 2.86 -11.96 8.15
CA ILE A 255 1.76 -12.93 8.02
C ILE A 255 0.40 -12.27 8.28
N SER A 256 0.34 -11.26 9.15
CA SER A 256 -0.92 -10.56 9.44
C SER A 256 -1.29 -9.55 8.36
N SER A 257 -0.33 -8.93 7.66
CA SER A 257 -0.59 -8.05 6.52
C SER A 257 -0.92 -8.79 5.22
N ILE A 258 -0.47 -10.05 5.07
CA ILE A 258 -0.84 -10.92 3.93
C ILE A 258 -2.22 -11.56 4.13
N LYS A 259 -2.68 -11.73 5.37
CA LYS A 259 -4.08 -12.11 5.64
C LYS A 259 -4.99 -10.95 5.25
N GLY A 260 -5.90 -11.21 4.32
CA GLY A 260 -6.94 -10.24 3.96
C GLY A 260 -7.68 -9.74 5.19
N ILE A 261 -7.97 -8.44 5.22
CA ILE A 261 -8.71 -7.79 6.29
C ILE A 261 -10.10 -8.42 6.35
N ARG A 262 -10.36 -9.24 7.36
CA ARG A 262 -11.70 -9.76 7.62
C ARG A 262 -12.49 -8.72 8.39
N GLY A 263 -13.80 -8.60 8.11
CA GLY A 263 -14.72 -7.91 9.02
C GLY A 263 -14.50 -8.33 10.47
N VAL A 264 -14.27 -7.35 11.35
CA VAL A 264 -13.93 -7.57 12.77
C VAL A 264 -15.12 -8.17 13.53
N ASP A 265 -16.33 -7.90 13.05
CA ASP A 265 -17.60 -8.35 13.56
C ASP A 265 -18.48 -8.97 12.45
N TYR A 266 -19.56 -9.64 12.86
CA TYR A 266 -20.49 -10.30 11.96
C TYR A 266 -21.13 -9.33 10.96
N ASN A 267 -21.55 -8.13 11.38
CA ASN A 267 -22.22 -7.19 10.49
C ASN A 267 -21.23 -6.65 9.45
N SER A 268 -20.00 -6.32 9.84
CA SER A 268 -18.96 -5.94 8.86
C SER A 268 -18.70 -7.05 7.84
N SER A 269 -18.67 -8.32 8.27
CA SER A 269 -18.49 -9.45 7.35
C SER A 269 -19.67 -9.63 6.38
N VAL A 270 -20.91 -9.40 6.83
CA VAL A 270 -22.09 -9.45 5.96
C VAL A 270 -22.14 -8.25 5.01
N VAL A 271 -21.79 -7.06 5.48
CA VAL A 271 -21.67 -5.85 4.64
C VAL A 271 -20.60 -6.05 3.57
N GLU A 272 -19.44 -6.59 3.90
CA GLU A 272 -18.38 -6.94 2.95
C GLU A 272 -18.88 -7.93 1.89
N ALA A 273 -19.53 -9.03 2.31
CA ALA A 273 -20.04 -10.04 1.38
C ALA A 273 -21.15 -9.51 0.45
N PHE A 274 -22.15 -8.80 0.99
CA PHE A 274 -23.29 -8.33 0.20
C PHE A 274 -22.98 -7.09 -0.65
N THR A 275 -22.00 -6.25 -0.29
CA THR A 275 -21.55 -5.14 -1.17
C THR A 275 -20.70 -5.61 -2.36
N GLY A 276 -20.33 -6.90 -2.41
CA GLY A 276 -19.85 -7.54 -3.63
C GLY A 276 -20.96 -7.74 -4.70
N ILE A 277 -22.23 -7.66 -4.32
CA ILE A 277 -23.36 -7.78 -5.25
C ILE A 277 -23.56 -6.44 -5.98
N ARG A 278 -23.67 -6.50 -7.32
CA ARG A 278 -23.81 -5.31 -8.17
C ARG A 278 -24.97 -4.43 -7.68
N SER A 279 -24.70 -3.14 -7.49
CA SER A 279 -25.67 -2.10 -7.07
C SER A 279 -26.22 -2.23 -5.64
N VAL A 280 -25.70 -3.15 -4.81
CA VAL A 280 -26.03 -3.25 -3.38
C VAL A 280 -25.03 -2.43 -2.56
N ASN A 281 -25.51 -1.42 -1.84
CA ASN A 281 -24.68 -0.52 -1.02
C ASN A 281 -24.70 -0.91 0.46
N LYS A 282 -23.73 -0.40 1.25
CA LYS A 282 -23.65 -0.64 2.70
C LYS A 282 -24.97 -0.35 3.44
N THR A 283 -25.65 0.75 3.09
CA THR A 283 -26.96 1.12 3.64
C THR A 283 -28.05 0.08 3.33
N ASP A 284 -28.03 -0.50 2.13
CA ASP A 284 -28.98 -1.54 1.74
C ASP A 284 -28.77 -2.81 2.59
N VAL A 285 -27.52 -3.19 2.84
CA VAL A 285 -27.20 -4.33 3.71
C VAL A 285 -27.60 -4.08 5.17
N SER A 286 -27.41 -2.87 5.69
CA SER A 286 -27.91 -2.48 7.01
C SER A 286 -29.44 -2.58 7.09
N ASN A 287 -30.16 -2.13 6.06
CA ASN A 287 -31.62 -2.22 6.01
C ASN A 287 -32.10 -3.68 5.87
N LEU A 288 -31.42 -4.50 5.05
CA LEU A 288 -31.66 -5.94 4.95
C LEU A 288 -31.48 -6.65 6.30
N LEU A 289 -30.38 -6.38 7.00
CA LEU A 289 -30.12 -6.97 8.32
C LEU A 289 -31.15 -6.52 9.38
N ALA A 290 -31.56 -5.25 9.36
CA ALA A 290 -32.56 -4.73 10.29
C ALA A 290 -33.94 -5.41 10.15
N ASN A 291 -34.37 -5.67 8.91
CA ASN A 291 -35.69 -6.25 8.62
C ASN A 291 -35.67 -7.79 8.67
N CYS A 292 -34.73 -8.42 7.95
CA CYS A 292 -34.66 -9.87 7.81
C CYS A 292 -33.96 -10.58 8.98
N LYS A 293 -33.21 -9.85 9.82
CA LYS A 293 -32.53 -10.31 11.06
C LYS A 293 -31.43 -11.37 10.88
N SER A 294 -31.36 -12.07 9.75
CA SER A 294 -30.30 -13.05 9.44
C SER A 294 -30.04 -13.16 7.94
N VAL A 295 -28.81 -13.52 7.56
CA VAL A 295 -28.43 -13.80 6.17
C VAL A 295 -29.28 -14.91 5.56
N LYS A 296 -29.62 -15.96 6.33
CA LYS A 296 -30.52 -17.03 5.86
C LYS A 296 -31.85 -16.46 5.38
N GLN A 297 -32.46 -15.56 6.15
CA GLN A 297 -33.73 -14.96 5.78
C GLN A 297 -33.57 -14.03 4.56
N ILE A 298 -32.50 -13.22 4.50
CA ILE A 298 -32.23 -12.36 3.33
C ILE A 298 -32.18 -13.19 2.05
N VAL A 299 -31.49 -14.34 2.06
CA VAL A 299 -31.40 -15.24 0.89
C VAL A 299 -32.77 -15.85 0.57
N LEU A 300 -33.50 -16.36 1.56
CA LEU A 300 -34.83 -16.95 1.34
C LEU A 300 -35.84 -15.96 0.76
N GLU A 301 -35.90 -14.73 1.28
CA GLU A 301 -36.77 -13.67 0.73
C GLU A 301 -36.29 -13.22 -0.67
N SER A 302 -34.98 -13.18 -0.92
CA SER A 302 -34.45 -12.82 -2.25
C SER A 302 -34.82 -13.81 -3.35
N CYS A 303 -35.09 -15.08 -3.02
CA CYS A 303 -35.46 -16.10 -3.99
C CYS A 303 -36.98 -16.22 -4.24
N LYS A 304 -37.83 -15.58 -3.42
CA LYS A 304 -39.29 -15.54 -3.63
C LYS A 304 -39.66 -14.71 -4.85
N GLU A 305 -40.87 -14.93 -5.36
CA GLU A 305 -41.45 -14.09 -6.40
C GLU A 305 -41.82 -12.70 -5.87
N ASP A 306 -41.77 -11.71 -6.77
CA ASP A 306 -41.81 -10.28 -6.43
C ASP A 306 -43.15 -9.86 -5.76
N SER A 307 -44.20 -10.69 -5.85
CA SER A 307 -45.53 -10.49 -5.25
C SER A 307 -45.61 -10.83 -3.75
N GLU A 308 -44.72 -11.68 -3.23
CA GLU A 308 -44.68 -12.08 -1.80
C GLU A 308 -43.41 -11.60 -1.09
N ASN A 309 -42.61 -10.78 -1.79
CA ASN A 309 -41.26 -10.45 -1.36
C ASN A 309 -41.23 -9.25 -0.40
N MET A 310 -41.10 -9.53 0.91
CA MET A 310 -40.97 -8.50 1.96
C MET A 310 -39.77 -7.55 1.74
N LEU A 311 -38.82 -7.88 0.85
CA LEU A 311 -37.71 -7.01 0.50
C LEU A 311 -38.14 -5.79 -0.34
N ALA A 312 -39.27 -5.86 -1.04
CA ALA A 312 -39.82 -4.74 -1.81
C ALA A 312 -40.34 -3.60 -0.91
N ASP A 313 -40.81 -3.94 0.29
CA ASP A 313 -41.25 -2.97 1.30
C ASP A 313 -40.08 -2.27 2.01
N ILE A 314 -38.84 -2.75 1.84
CA ILE A 314 -37.67 -2.16 2.50
C ILE A 314 -37.22 -0.89 1.77
N GLY A 315 -37.41 0.25 2.42
CA GLY A 315 -36.97 1.56 1.93
C GLY A 315 -35.52 1.55 1.43
N GLY A 316 -35.35 1.92 0.15
CA GLY A 316 -34.05 1.98 -0.54
C GLY A 316 -33.75 0.79 -1.46
N LEU A 317 -34.48 -0.32 -1.37
CA LEU A 317 -34.32 -1.49 -2.26
C LEU A 317 -35.20 -1.37 -3.51
N GLY A 318 -34.70 -0.63 -4.51
CA GLY A 318 -35.34 -0.58 -5.83
C GLY A 318 -35.26 -1.91 -6.59
N SER A 319 -36.15 -2.10 -7.57
CA SER A 319 -36.29 -3.33 -8.38
C SER A 319 -34.97 -3.83 -9.00
N THR A 320 -34.07 -2.94 -9.42
CA THR A 320 -32.73 -3.31 -9.91
C THR A 320 -31.88 -4.03 -8.85
N LYS A 321 -31.94 -3.60 -7.59
CA LYS A 321 -31.20 -4.24 -6.49
C LYS A 321 -31.79 -5.60 -6.15
N LEU A 322 -33.12 -5.69 -6.08
CA LEU A 322 -33.85 -6.93 -5.85
C LEU A 322 -33.56 -7.97 -6.95
N ARG A 323 -33.58 -7.54 -8.22
CA ARG A 323 -33.20 -8.40 -9.36
C ARG A 323 -31.77 -8.92 -9.23
N ASN A 324 -30.80 -8.07 -8.91
CA ASN A 324 -29.41 -8.49 -8.75
C ASN A 324 -29.21 -9.44 -7.56
N LEU A 325 -29.91 -9.22 -6.44
CA LEU A 325 -29.94 -10.13 -5.29
C LEU A 325 -30.52 -11.50 -5.68
N ARG A 326 -31.72 -11.51 -6.28
CA ARG A 326 -32.39 -12.73 -6.76
C ARG A 326 -31.53 -13.49 -7.75
N GLN A 327 -30.90 -12.80 -8.70
CA GLN A 327 -29.99 -13.37 -9.69
C GLN A 327 -28.80 -14.08 -8.99
N VAL A 328 -28.07 -13.39 -8.11
CA VAL A 328 -26.90 -13.96 -7.41
C VAL A 328 -27.25 -15.18 -6.55
N PHE A 329 -28.45 -15.24 -5.96
CA PHE A 329 -28.85 -16.38 -5.11
C PHE A 329 -29.60 -17.49 -5.85
N SER A 330 -30.16 -17.23 -7.03
CA SER A 330 -30.94 -18.21 -7.81
C SER A 330 -30.20 -18.76 -9.03
N GLU A 331 -29.13 -18.11 -9.51
CA GLU A 331 -28.38 -18.59 -10.66
C GLU A 331 -27.64 -19.91 -10.36
N PRO A 332 -27.64 -20.87 -11.32
CA PRO A 332 -26.88 -22.10 -11.18
C PRO A 332 -25.38 -21.81 -11.18
N PHE A 333 -24.66 -22.35 -10.19
CA PHE A 333 -23.19 -22.23 -10.12
C PHE A 333 -22.47 -22.81 -11.34
N ILE A 334 -23.11 -23.74 -12.07
CA ILE A 334 -22.60 -24.35 -13.30
C ILE A 334 -23.70 -24.29 -14.38
N TYR A 335 -23.55 -23.38 -15.35
CA TYR A 335 -24.51 -23.15 -16.43
C TYR A 335 -24.93 -24.41 -17.21
N ASN A 336 -24.04 -25.40 -17.34
CA ASN A 336 -24.26 -26.61 -18.14
C ASN A 336 -24.63 -27.85 -17.31
N LYS A 337 -24.94 -27.69 -16.02
CA LYS A 337 -25.38 -28.80 -15.17
C LYS A 337 -26.90 -28.76 -15.01
N GLN A 338 -27.57 -29.87 -15.30
CA GLN A 338 -28.96 -30.03 -14.87
C GLN A 338 -28.98 -30.22 -13.35
N TYR A 339 -29.65 -29.31 -12.66
CA TYR A 339 -29.93 -29.41 -11.24
C TYR A 339 -31.30 -30.05 -11.10
N ASN A 340 -31.39 -31.14 -10.33
CA ASN A 340 -32.67 -31.70 -9.95
C ASN A 340 -33.39 -30.67 -9.08
N GLN A 341 -34.64 -30.35 -9.43
CA GLN A 341 -35.55 -29.61 -8.57
C GLN A 341 -36.27 -30.63 -7.70
N ASP A 342 -35.90 -30.70 -6.43
CA ASP A 342 -36.60 -31.44 -5.37
C ASP A 342 -37.61 -30.52 -4.66
#